data_AF-A0A7S2UF38-F1
#
_entry.id   AF-A0A7S2UF38-F1
#
_cell.length_a   1.000
_cell.length_b   1.000
_cell.length_c   1.000
_cell.angle_alpha   90.00
_cell.angle_beta   90.00
_cell.angle_gamma   90.00
#
_symmetry.space_group_name_H-M   'P 1'
#
loop_
_entity.id
_entity.type
_entity.pdbx_description
1 polymer ?
#
loop_
_entity_poly.entity_id
_entity_poly.type
_entity_poly.pdbx_seq_one_letter_code
_entity_poly.pdbx_strand_id
1 'polypeptide(L)'
;EHCDYPPSSKMDFNHTNSNKTRKRSFEEELEYITKVSDTRYRIDIGFVPNMNVPAEVVVNPKLEELLLEELRNACDGDGGGGGFIPALKQVANVAALPGIVKASLAMPDVHSGYGFCIG
;
A
#
# COMPACT_ATOMS: atom_id res chain seq x y z
N GLU A 1 51.67 5.93 -1.79
CA GLU A 1 50.83 5.73 -0.59
C GLU A 1 49.74 4.74 -0.96
N HIS A 2 49.85 3.54 -0.39
CA HIS A 2 48.98 2.39 -0.67
C HIS A 2 47.87 2.41 0.38
N CYS A 3 46.62 2.58 -0.03
CA CYS A 3 45.48 2.52 0.89
C CYS A 3 45.18 1.05 1.20
N ASP A 4 45.73 0.55 2.31
CA ASP A 4 45.36 -0.74 2.89
C ASP A 4 43.93 -0.66 3.46
N TYR A 5 42.98 -1.34 2.80
CA TYR A 5 41.65 -1.59 3.38
C TYR A 5 41.69 -2.88 4.23
N PRO A 6 41.08 -2.89 5.42
CA PRO A 6 41.00 -4.09 6.25
C PRO A 6 40.11 -5.17 5.61
N PRO A 7 40.38 -6.47 5.84
CA PRO A 7 39.64 -7.55 5.22
C PRO A 7 38.19 -7.59 5.73
N SER A 8 37.24 -7.67 4.81
CA SER A 8 35.81 -7.79 5.09
C SER A 8 35.55 -9.02 5.97
N SER A 9 35.10 -8.81 7.21
CA SER A 9 34.53 -9.86 8.05
C SER A 9 33.32 -10.46 7.32
N LYS A 10 33.36 -11.77 7.06
CA LYS A 10 32.22 -12.53 6.54
C LYS A 10 31.07 -12.40 7.52
N MET A 11 30.04 -11.63 7.18
CA MET A 11 28.76 -11.72 7.86
C MET A 11 28.08 -12.99 7.38
N ASP A 12 27.89 -13.94 8.28
CA ASP A 12 27.07 -15.12 8.06
C ASP A 12 25.61 -14.68 7.98
N PHE A 13 25.14 -14.37 6.77
CA PHE A 13 23.73 -14.09 6.48
C PHE A 13 22.92 -15.40 6.48
N ASN A 14 22.77 -16.01 7.65
CA ASN A 14 21.70 -16.97 7.91
C ASN A 14 20.50 -16.23 8.51
N HIS A 15 19.75 -15.53 7.65
CA HIS A 15 18.39 -15.11 8.00
C HIS A 15 17.49 -15.14 6.78
N THR A 16 17.21 -16.33 6.26
CA THR A 16 16.06 -16.54 5.38
C THR A 16 14.80 -16.61 6.24
N ASN A 17 14.37 -15.46 6.76
CA ASN A 17 12.97 -15.29 7.16
C ASN A 17 12.15 -15.28 5.86
N SER A 18 11.80 -16.46 5.38
CA SER A 18 10.78 -16.68 4.36
C SER A 18 9.40 -16.35 4.95
N ASN A 19 9.19 -15.11 5.40
CA ASN A 19 7.86 -14.53 5.46
C ASN A 19 7.56 -14.02 4.06
N LYS A 20 7.29 -14.95 3.15
CA LYS A 20 6.57 -14.63 1.92
C LYS A 20 5.20 -14.15 2.38
N THR A 21 5.03 -12.84 2.51
CA THR A 21 3.81 -12.21 3.03
C THR A 21 2.64 -12.81 2.27
N ARG A 22 1.82 -13.60 2.96
CA ARG A 22 0.61 -14.20 2.39
C ARG A 22 -0.19 -13.07 1.75
N LYS A 23 -0.52 -13.23 0.46
CA LYS A 23 -1.41 -12.31 -0.22
C LYS A 23 -2.79 -12.42 0.44
N ARG A 24 -3.31 -11.31 0.95
CA ARG A 24 -4.62 -11.26 1.60
C ARG A 24 -5.75 -11.43 0.58
N SER A 25 -6.85 -12.04 1.00
CA SER A 25 -8.09 -12.05 0.21
C SER A 25 -8.73 -10.66 0.18
N PHE A 26 -9.66 -10.44 -0.75
CA PHE A 26 -10.38 -9.18 -0.82
C PHE A 26 -11.13 -8.87 0.49
N GLU A 27 -11.71 -9.88 1.13
CA GLU A 27 -12.42 -9.75 2.41
C GLU A 27 -11.48 -9.36 3.54
N GLU A 28 -10.28 -9.98 3.62
CA GLU A 28 -9.23 -9.61 4.58
C GLU A 28 -8.72 -8.17 4.35
N GLU A 29 -8.74 -7.69 3.10
CA GLU A 29 -8.39 -6.30 2.77
C GLU A 29 -9.49 -5.31 3.19
N LEU A 30 -10.77 -5.67 3.04
CA LEU A 30 -11.91 -4.85 3.45
C LEU A 30 -11.96 -4.59 4.95
N GLU A 31 -11.41 -5.48 5.79
CA GLU A 31 -11.35 -5.29 7.24
C GLU A 31 -10.60 -4.01 7.67
N TYR A 32 -9.74 -3.48 6.79
CA TYR A 32 -8.99 -2.24 7.03
C TYR A 32 -9.69 -0.99 6.48
N ILE A 33 -10.79 -1.13 5.73
CA ILE A 33 -11.48 -0.01 5.09
C ILE A 33 -12.76 0.30 5.85
N THR A 34 -12.79 1.46 6.51
CA THR A 34 -13.94 1.94 7.26
C THR A 34 -14.59 3.11 6.53
N LYS A 35 -15.91 3.01 6.27
CA LYS A 35 -16.69 4.16 5.79
C LYS A 35 -16.92 5.14 6.95
N VAL A 36 -16.44 6.37 6.81
CA VAL A 36 -16.55 7.44 7.81
C VAL A 36 -17.77 8.33 7.55
N SER A 37 -18.09 8.57 6.28
CA SER A 37 -19.30 9.27 5.83
C SER A 37 -19.71 8.81 4.43
N ASP A 38 -20.77 9.38 3.87
CA ASP A 38 -21.25 9.06 2.51
C ASP A 38 -20.19 9.25 1.41
N THR A 39 -19.19 10.10 1.66
CA THR A 39 -18.15 10.46 0.70
C THR A 39 -16.73 10.27 1.21
N ARG A 40 -16.53 9.66 2.39
CA ARG A 40 -15.22 9.56 3.02
C ARG A 40 -14.99 8.18 3.62
N TYR A 41 -13.83 7.62 3.29
CA TYR A 41 -13.38 6.31 3.72
C TYR A 41 -12.03 6.47 4.41
N ARG A 42 -11.79 5.67 5.44
CA ARG A 42 -10.51 5.58 6.14
C ARG A 42 -9.92 4.21 5.88
N ILE A 43 -8.65 4.18 5.50
CA ILE A 43 -7.84 2.96 5.42
C ILE A 43 -6.96 2.91 6.67
N ASP A 44 -7.13 1.85 7.44
CA ASP A 44 -6.48 1.67 8.73
C ASP A 44 -5.03 1.22 8.58
N ILE A 45 -4.22 1.58 9.58
CA ILE A 45 -2.81 1.18 9.68
C ILE A 45 -2.74 -0.36 9.65
N GLY A 46 -1.86 -0.88 8.80
CA GLY A 46 -1.73 -2.32 8.54
C GLY A 46 -2.35 -2.77 7.21
N PHE A 47 -3.06 -1.90 6.50
CA PHE A 47 -3.49 -2.20 5.13
C PHE A 47 -2.30 -2.38 4.17
N VAL A 48 -1.15 -1.77 4.45
CA VAL A 48 0.15 -2.18 3.89
C VAL A 48 1.19 -2.19 5.01
N PRO A 49 2.32 -2.92 4.85
CA PRO A 49 3.37 -2.91 5.85
C PRO A 49 3.91 -1.49 6.10
N ASN A 50 4.33 -1.22 7.35
CA ASN A 50 5.03 0.00 7.76
C ASN A 50 4.24 1.31 7.64
N MET A 51 2.90 1.29 7.53
CA MET A 51 2.10 2.51 7.61
C MET A 51 2.37 3.26 8.93
N ASN A 52 2.72 4.54 8.84
CA ASN A 52 2.95 5.43 9.99
C ASN A 52 1.67 6.18 10.40
N VAL A 53 0.78 6.40 9.43
CA VAL A 53 -0.49 7.12 9.58
C VAL A 53 -1.59 6.35 8.84
N PRO A 54 -2.88 6.55 9.16
CA PRO A 54 -3.96 6.06 8.32
C PRO A 54 -3.97 6.76 6.95
N ALA A 55 -4.78 6.25 6.02
CA ALA A 55 -5.13 6.99 4.82
C ALA A 55 -6.60 7.35 4.78
N GLU A 56 -6.95 8.40 4.05
CA GLU A 56 -8.33 8.81 3.81
C GLU A 56 -8.59 8.98 2.32
N VAL A 57 -9.74 8.48 1.89
CA VAL A 57 -10.16 8.49 0.49
C VAL A 57 -11.50 9.20 0.40
N VAL A 58 -11.57 10.26 -0.40
CA VAL A 58 -12.79 11.04 -0.60
C VAL A 58 -13.41 10.66 -1.93
N VAL A 59 -14.44 9.82 -1.91
CA VAL A 59 -15.12 9.33 -3.12
C VAL A 59 -16.60 9.14 -2.83
N ASN A 60 -17.45 9.33 -3.85
CA ASN A 60 -18.87 8.99 -3.73
C ASN A 60 -19.10 7.47 -3.90
N PRO A 61 -20.31 6.95 -3.64
CA PRO A 61 -20.58 5.50 -3.75
C PRO A 61 -20.27 4.88 -5.12
N LYS A 62 -20.45 5.63 -6.21
CA LYS A 62 -20.15 5.12 -7.56
C LYS A 62 -18.65 4.95 -7.80
N LEU A 63 -17.85 5.89 -7.29
CA LEU A 63 -16.39 5.86 -7.42
C LEU A 63 -15.76 4.85 -6.46
N GLU A 64 -16.36 4.67 -5.27
CA GLU A 64 -16.00 3.59 -4.34
C GLU A 64 -16.06 2.22 -5.02
N GLU A 65 -17.17 1.91 -5.71
CA GLU A 65 -17.34 0.63 -6.41
C GLU A 65 -16.18 0.32 -7.35
N LEU A 66 -15.70 1.32 -8.10
CA LEU A 66 -14.59 1.18 -9.04
C LEU A 66 -13.25 0.89 -8.32
N LEU A 67 -12.98 1.56 -7.20
CA LEU A 67 -11.75 1.33 -6.42
C LEU A 67 -11.76 -0.04 -5.73
N LEU A 68 -12.91 -0.47 -5.24
CA LEU A 68 -13.07 -1.79 -4.64
C LEU A 68 -12.98 -2.90 -5.68
N GLU A 69 -13.49 -2.67 -6.89
CA GLU A 69 -13.31 -3.60 -8.02
C GLU A 69 -11.83 -3.71 -8.42
N GLU A 70 -11.10 -2.59 -8.50
CA GLU A 70 -9.65 -2.60 -8.74
C GLU A 70 -8.90 -3.39 -7.66
N LEU A 71 -9.25 -3.17 -6.38
CA LEU A 71 -8.66 -3.91 -5.26
C LEU A 71 -8.99 -5.41 -5.33
N ARG A 72 -10.22 -5.78 -5.66
CA ARG A 72 -10.64 -7.18 -5.83
C ARG A 72 -9.86 -7.85 -6.95
N ASN A 73 -9.76 -7.21 -8.11
CA ASN A 73 -9.00 -7.72 -9.25
C ASN A 73 -7.53 -7.97 -8.88
N ALA A 74 -6.94 -7.10 -8.06
CA ALA A 74 -5.59 -7.29 -7.56
C ALA A 74 -5.47 -8.40 -6.51
N CYS A 75 -6.52 -8.72 -5.75
CA CYS A 75 -6.55 -9.86 -4.83
C CYS A 75 -6.66 -11.20 -5.59
N ASP A 76 -7.50 -11.26 -6.62
CA ASP A 76 -7.81 -12.49 -7.35
C ASP A 76 -6.75 -12.86 -8.41
N GLY A 77 -6.06 -11.89 -9.01
CA GLY A 77 -5.08 -12.17 -10.07
C GLY A 77 -3.71 -12.60 -9.54
N ASP A 78 -2.97 -13.43 -10.27
CA ASP A 78 -1.57 -13.80 -9.98
C ASP A 78 -0.55 -12.64 -10.19
N GLY A 79 -1.01 -11.39 -10.17
CA GLY A 79 -0.29 -10.21 -10.66
C GLY A 79 -0.60 -9.86 -12.13
N GLY A 80 -1.63 -10.48 -12.71
CA GLY A 80 -2.00 -10.36 -14.13
C GLY A 80 -2.93 -9.19 -14.51
N GLY A 81 -3.40 -8.39 -13.56
CA GLY A 81 -4.18 -7.18 -13.81
C GLY A 81 -3.26 -6.00 -14.10
N GLY A 82 -2.83 -5.86 -15.35
CA GLY A 82 -2.23 -4.62 -15.87
C GLY A 82 -1.07 -4.02 -15.08
N GLY A 83 -0.10 -4.78 -14.57
CA GLY A 83 1.23 -4.29 -14.11
C GLY A 83 1.28 -3.23 -13.00
N PHE A 84 0.15 -2.64 -12.59
CA PHE A 84 0.07 -1.55 -11.64
C PHE A 84 -0.55 -2.02 -10.33
N ILE A 85 -0.07 -1.43 -9.24
CA ILE A 85 -0.59 -1.62 -7.90
C ILE A 85 -1.90 -0.82 -7.78
N PRO A 86 -3.00 -1.36 -7.21
CA PRO A 86 -4.26 -0.62 -7.04
C PRO A 86 -4.09 0.72 -6.36
N ALA A 87 -4.92 1.71 -6.72
CA ALA A 87 -4.81 3.06 -6.20
C ALA A 87 -4.88 3.08 -4.66
N LEU A 88 -5.80 2.32 -4.06
CA LEU A 88 -5.92 2.19 -2.59
C LEU A 88 -4.62 1.69 -1.93
N LYS A 89 -3.89 0.79 -2.58
CA LYS A 89 -2.59 0.31 -2.11
C LYS A 89 -1.50 1.37 -2.26
N GLN A 90 -1.54 2.15 -3.33
CA GLN A 90 -0.61 3.26 -3.53
C GLN A 90 -0.81 4.35 -2.46
N VAL A 91 -2.06 4.75 -2.17
CA VAL A 91 -2.37 5.71 -1.09
C VAL A 91 -1.81 5.22 0.25
N ALA A 92 -1.97 3.92 0.55
CA ALA A 92 -1.47 3.34 1.79
C ALA A 92 0.08 3.21 1.81
N ASN A 93 0.73 2.96 0.66
CA ASN A 93 2.19 2.99 0.57
C ASN A 93 2.76 4.37 0.89
N VAL A 94 2.08 5.44 0.45
CA VAL A 94 2.43 6.82 0.82
C VAL A 94 2.30 7.02 2.34
N ALA A 95 1.29 6.40 2.96
CA ALA A 95 1.11 6.39 4.42
C ALA A 95 2.26 5.72 5.19
N ALA A 96 3.12 4.94 4.52
CA ALA A 96 4.31 4.31 5.11
C ALA A 96 5.60 5.15 4.99
N LEU A 97 5.57 6.32 4.34
CA LEU A 97 6.76 7.14 4.16
C LEU A 97 7.20 7.81 5.48
N PRO A 98 8.52 7.88 5.76
CA PRO A 98 9.02 8.54 6.96
C PRO A 98 8.73 10.05 6.89
N GLY A 99 8.22 10.59 7.99
CA GLY A 99 7.91 12.02 8.10
C GLY A 99 6.54 12.42 7.53
N ILE A 100 5.72 11.48 7.07
CA ILE A 100 4.33 11.79 6.72
C ILE A 100 3.53 12.23 7.96
N VAL A 101 2.58 13.15 7.75
CA VAL A 101 1.86 13.82 8.83
C VAL A 101 0.36 13.54 8.71
N LYS A 102 -0.26 13.19 9.84
CA LYS A 102 -1.71 12.98 10.03
C LYS A 102 -2.34 11.84 9.21
N ALA A 103 -2.31 11.93 7.89
CA ALA A 103 -2.87 10.94 6.98
C ALA A 103 -2.33 11.08 5.54
N SER A 104 -2.37 10.00 4.77
CA SER A 104 -2.29 10.04 3.30
C SER A 104 -3.68 10.32 2.73
N LEU A 105 -3.83 11.30 1.84
CA LEU A 105 -5.14 11.73 1.33
C LEU A 105 -5.26 11.41 -0.16
N ALA A 106 -6.40 10.84 -0.54
CA ALA A 106 -6.81 10.62 -1.92
C ALA A 106 -8.12 11.36 -2.21
N MET A 107 -8.12 12.10 -3.30
CA MET A 107 -9.19 12.95 -3.81
C MET A 107 -10.15 12.15 -4.71
N PRO A 108 -11.31 12.72 -5.09
CA PRO A 108 -12.35 12.00 -5.84
C PRO A 108 -11.94 11.47 -7.21
N ASP A 109 -10.87 11.99 -7.81
CA ASP A 109 -10.32 11.55 -9.08
C ASP A 109 -9.19 10.52 -8.92
N VAL A 110 -9.06 9.91 -7.73
CA VAL A 110 -8.03 8.93 -7.40
C VAL A 110 -7.95 7.78 -8.40
N HIS A 111 -6.75 7.52 -8.91
CA HIS A 111 -6.46 6.36 -9.74
C HIS A 111 -4.98 5.94 -9.65
N SER A 112 -4.68 4.73 -10.13
CA SER A 112 -3.33 4.17 -10.11
C SER A 112 -2.34 5.03 -10.92
N GLY A 113 -1.25 5.45 -10.27
CA GLY A 113 -0.13 6.17 -10.86
C GLY A 113 1.20 5.43 -10.71
N TYR A 114 2.32 6.14 -10.81
CA TYR A 114 3.67 5.59 -10.67
C TYR A 114 4.19 5.80 -9.24
N GLY A 115 4.04 4.76 -8.41
CA GLY A 115 4.42 4.78 -6.99
C GLY A 115 3.37 5.45 -6.10
N PHE A 116 2.91 6.63 -6.49
CA PHE A 116 1.84 7.38 -5.86
C PHE A 116 0.60 7.32 -6.75
N CYS A 117 -0.59 7.29 -6.14
CA CYS A 117 -1.82 7.51 -6.87
C CYS A 117 -1.86 8.95 -7.42
N ILE A 118 -2.63 9.14 -8.47
CA ILE A 118 -2.97 10.48 -8.98
C ILE A 118 -4.34 10.82 -8.43
N GLY A 119 -4.51 12.06 -7.96
CA GLY A 119 -5.68 12.48 -7.18
C GLY A 119 -5.48 12.07 -5.75
#